data_AF-A0A746SDU0-F1
#
_entry.id   AF-A0A746SDU0-F1
#
_cell.length_a   1.000
_cell.length_b   1.000
_cell.length_c   1.000
_cell.angle_alpha   90.00
_cell.angle_beta   90.00
_cell.angle_gamma   90.00
#
_symmetry.space_group_name_H-M   'P 1'
#
loop_
_entity.id
_entity.type
_entity.pdbx_description
1 polymer ?
#
loop_
_entity_poly.entity_id
_entity_poly.type
_entity_poly.pdbx_seq_one_letter_code
_entity_poly.pdbx_strand_id
1 'polypeptide(L)'
;VWISEADARELGIEDNDWIEAFNANGALTARAVVSQRVPPGMTMMYHAQERIMNIPGSEVTGMRGGIHNSVTRVCPKPTHMIGGYAQLAYGFNYYGTVGSNRDEFIMIRKMKNINWLDDEGRDQVQEAKK
;
A
#
# COMPACT_ATOMS: atom_id res chain seq x y z
N VAL A 1 8.10 -1.28 -1.41
CA VAL A 1 7.30 -0.23 -2.09
C VAL A 1 8.24 0.67 -2.84
N TRP A 2 8.04 0.84 -4.14
CA TRP A 2 8.89 1.64 -4.99
C TRP A 2 8.48 3.11 -4.94
N ILE A 3 9.44 3.99 -4.70
CA ILE A 3 9.24 5.44 -4.56
C ILE A 3 10.30 6.20 -5.37
N SER A 4 9.97 7.38 -5.86
CA SER A 4 10.92 8.23 -6.59
C SER A 4 12.04 8.72 -5.66
N GLU A 5 13.21 9.03 -6.23
CA GLU A 5 14.31 9.63 -5.48
C GLU A 5 13.95 11.00 -4.89
N ALA A 6 13.08 11.75 -5.57
CA ALA A 6 12.63 13.07 -5.11
C ALA A 6 11.73 12.94 -3.88
N ASP A 7 10.69 12.10 -3.95
CA ASP A 7 9.74 11.91 -2.85
C ASP A 7 10.44 11.24 -1.64
N ALA A 8 11.34 10.28 -1.89
CA ALA A 8 12.12 9.64 -0.83
C ALA A 8 13.00 10.65 -0.09
N ARG A 9 13.68 11.55 -0.82
CA ARG A 9 14.51 12.59 -0.23
C ARG A 9 13.69 13.59 0.58
N GLU A 10 12.54 14.02 0.07
CA GLU A 10 11.64 14.93 0.77
C GLU A 10 11.15 14.34 2.10
N LEU A 11 10.86 13.03 2.11
CA LEU A 11 10.39 12.30 3.29
C LEU A 11 11.52 11.77 4.20
N GLY A 12 12.78 11.98 3.86
CA GLY A 12 13.93 11.46 4.61
C GLY A 12 14.03 9.93 4.64
N ILE A 13 13.57 9.28 3.56
CA ILE A 13 13.56 7.83 3.36
C ILE A 13 14.80 7.44 2.54
N GLU A 14 15.61 6.53 3.06
CA GLU A 14 16.71 5.90 2.33
C GLU A 14 16.25 4.62 1.65
N ASP A 15 17.04 4.15 0.69
CA ASP A 15 16.78 2.85 0.09
C ASP A 15 16.77 1.76 1.17
N ASN A 16 15.81 0.85 1.07
CA ASN A 16 15.58 -0.24 2.01
C ASN A 16 15.09 0.12 3.43
N ASP A 17 14.84 1.40 3.73
CA ASP A 17 14.21 1.82 5.00
C ASP A 17 12.81 1.23 5.16
N TRP A 18 12.40 0.95 6.40
CA TRP A 18 11.02 0.64 6.75
C TRP A 18 10.15 1.89 6.61
N ILE A 19 9.06 1.72 5.86
CA ILE A 19 8.05 2.74 5.63
C ILE A 19 6.67 2.19 5.95
N GLU A 20 5.77 3.11 6.28
CA GLU A 20 4.37 2.84 6.48
C GLU A 20 3.55 3.65 5.47
N ALA A 21 2.60 2.98 4.84
CA ALA A 21 1.70 3.52 3.85
C ALA A 21 0.27 3.32 4.33
N PHE A 22 -0.53 4.39 4.41
CA PHE A 22 -1.87 4.31 5.00
C PHE A 22 -2.83 5.36 4.46
N ASN A 23 -4.12 5.10 4.62
CA ASN A 23 -5.21 6.05 4.38
C ASN A 23 -6.41 5.68 5.27
N ALA A 24 -7.61 6.19 4.95
CA ALA A 24 -8.82 5.91 5.72
C ALA A 24 -9.25 4.42 5.71
N ASN A 25 -8.78 3.62 4.74
CA ASN A 25 -9.16 2.21 4.62
C ASN A 25 -8.30 1.30 5.51
N GLY A 26 -7.04 1.69 5.77
CA GLY A 26 -6.10 0.91 6.58
C GLY A 26 -4.65 1.31 6.37
N ALA A 27 -3.73 0.43 6.76
CA ALA A 27 -2.29 0.66 6.71
C ALA A 27 -1.53 -0.60 6.28
N LEU A 28 -0.36 -0.41 5.68
CA LEU A 28 0.61 -1.44 5.36
C LEU A 28 2.02 -1.00 5.74
N THR A 29 2.87 -1.95 6.08
CA THR A 29 4.29 -1.74 6.36
C THR A 29 5.13 -2.47 5.33
N ALA A 30 6.21 -1.85 4.87
CA ALA A 30 7.09 -2.42 3.86
C ALA A 30 8.46 -1.73 3.88
N ARG A 31 9.43 -2.29 3.14
CA ARG A 31 10.69 -1.58 2.86
C ARG A 31 10.57 -0.75 1.58
N ALA A 32 11.23 0.41 1.57
CA ALA A 32 11.34 1.28 0.40
C ALA A 32 12.30 0.67 -0.64
N VAL A 33 11.98 0.87 -1.91
CA VAL A 33 12.91 0.72 -3.03
C VAL A 33 12.98 2.07 -3.71
N VAL A 34 14.07 2.79 -3.51
CA VAL A 34 14.26 4.14 -4.03
C VAL A 34 14.84 4.04 -5.45
N SER A 35 14.19 4.64 -6.44
CA SER A 35 14.63 4.49 -7.83
C SER A 35 14.25 5.67 -8.72
N GLN A 36 15.23 6.15 -9.49
CA GLN A 36 15.05 7.17 -10.53
C GLN A 36 13.92 6.88 -11.54
N ARG A 37 13.63 5.60 -11.81
CA ARG A 37 12.63 5.21 -12.82
C ARG A 37 11.19 5.46 -12.38
N VAL A 38 10.97 5.68 -11.09
CA VAL A 38 9.66 6.00 -10.53
C VAL A 38 9.49 7.51 -10.64
N PRO A 39 8.49 8.02 -11.39
CA PRO A 39 8.30 9.45 -11.48
C PRO A 39 7.76 10.01 -10.15
N PRO A 40 8.09 11.26 -9.78
CA PRO A 40 7.60 11.88 -8.55
C PRO A 40 6.07 11.95 -8.47
N GLY A 41 5.55 11.86 -7.25
CA GLY A 41 4.10 11.92 -6.98
C GLY A 41 3.34 10.61 -7.18
N MET A 42 4.03 9.52 -7.55
CA MET A 42 3.45 8.18 -7.54
C MET A 42 4.32 7.17 -6.80
N THR A 43 3.70 6.08 -6.39
CA THR A 43 4.36 4.94 -5.74
C THR A 43 3.89 3.64 -6.39
N MET A 44 4.73 2.60 -6.32
CA MET A 44 4.36 1.27 -6.80
C MET A 44 4.65 0.20 -5.75
N MET A 45 3.59 -0.40 -5.23
CA MET A 45 3.67 -1.72 -4.61
C MET A 45 3.25 -2.74 -5.66
N TYR A 46 4.22 -3.53 -6.15
CA TYR A 46 3.92 -4.61 -7.10
C TYR A 46 2.85 -5.53 -6.50
N HIS A 47 1.92 -6.01 -7.32
CA HIS A 47 0.73 -6.67 -6.80
C HIS A 47 1.05 -7.92 -5.97
N ALA A 48 0.35 -8.06 -4.83
CA ALA A 48 0.30 -9.26 -4.01
C ALA A 48 1.63 -9.74 -3.41
N GLN A 49 2.29 -8.90 -2.61
CA GLN A 49 3.10 -9.45 -1.51
C GLN A 49 2.16 -9.91 -0.39
N GLU A 50 2.30 -11.17 0.01
CA GLU A 50 1.49 -11.79 1.05
C GLU A 50 1.79 -11.22 2.45
N ARG A 51 0.90 -11.48 3.40
CA ARG A 51 0.99 -10.97 4.78
C ARG A 51 1.83 -11.84 5.73
N ILE A 52 2.62 -12.79 5.21
CA ILE A 52 3.26 -13.85 6.02
C ILE A 52 4.78 -13.75 6.13
N MET A 53 5.44 -12.94 5.29
CA MET A 53 6.91 -12.86 5.27
C MET A 53 7.41 -11.45 5.50
N ASN A 54 8.24 -11.27 6.53
CA ASN A 54 9.01 -10.05 6.78
C ASN A 54 8.15 -8.78 6.86
N ILE A 55 7.15 -8.80 7.75
CA ILE A 55 6.22 -7.69 7.98
C ILE A 55 6.22 -7.33 9.46
N PRO A 56 6.71 -6.16 9.87
CA PRO A 56 6.61 -5.70 11.25
C PRO A 56 5.19 -5.24 11.59
N GLY A 57 4.95 -4.94 12.85
CA GLY A 57 3.76 -4.24 13.32
C GLY A 57 3.63 -2.85 12.68
N SER A 58 2.39 -2.40 12.51
CA SER A 58 2.04 -1.07 12.03
C SER A 58 1.94 -0.10 13.20
N GLU A 59 2.59 1.06 13.07
CA GLU A 59 2.52 2.14 14.06
C GLU A 59 1.16 2.86 14.03
N VAL A 60 0.45 2.83 12.90
CA VAL A 60 -0.90 3.39 12.76
C VAL A 60 -1.96 2.52 13.44
N THR A 61 -1.91 1.20 13.23
CA THR A 61 -3.00 0.30 13.66
C THR A 61 -2.70 -0.43 14.97
N GLY A 62 -1.44 -0.51 15.39
CA GLY A 62 -1.00 -1.34 16.52
C GLY A 62 -1.10 -2.85 16.27
N MET A 63 -1.44 -3.26 15.04
CA MET A 63 -1.54 -4.67 14.63
C MET A 63 -0.40 -5.02 13.67
N ARG A 64 -0.27 -6.30 13.28
CA ARG A 64 0.60 -6.71 12.17
C ARG A 64 0.33 -5.85 10.93
N GLY A 65 1.38 -5.35 10.27
CA GLY A 65 1.27 -4.59 9.03
C GLY A 65 0.35 -5.26 8.00
N GLY A 66 -0.40 -4.42 7.28
CA GLY A 66 -1.29 -4.87 6.22
C GLY A 66 -0.58 -5.18 4.91
N ILE A 67 -1.38 -5.31 3.85
CA ILE A 67 -0.95 -5.59 2.48
C ILE A 67 -1.36 -4.43 1.57
N HIS A 68 -0.97 -4.48 0.29
CA HIS A 68 -1.37 -3.47 -0.70
C HIS A 68 -2.89 -3.23 -0.78
N ASN A 69 -3.74 -4.24 -0.55
CA ASN A 69 -5.20 -4.08 -0.50
C ASN A 69 -5.75 -3.60 0.85
N SER A 70 -4.91 -3.45 1.88
CA SER A 70 -5.33 -2.84 3.15
C SER A 70 -5.61 -1.34 3.03
N VAL A 71 -5.11 -0.70 1.97
CA VAL A 71 -5.35 0.72 1.67
C VAL A 71 -6.37 0.93 0.55
N THR A 72 -6.94 -0.13 -0.03
CA THR A 72 -7.93 -0.02 -1.12
C THR A 72 -9.35 -0.25 -0.62
N ARG A 73 -10.34 0.30 -1.33
CA ARG A 73 -11.76 0.02 -1.10
C ARG A 73 -12.52 -0.12 -2.40
N VAL A 74 -13.50 -1.02 -2.43
CA VAL A 74 -14.39 -1.19 -3.59
C VAL A 74 -15.23 0.07 -3.80
N CYS A 75 -15.19 0.61 -5.01
CA CYS A 75 -16.03 1.73 -5.45
C CYS A 75 -16.66 1.36 -6.81
N PRO A 76 -17.90 0.86 -6.84
CA PRO A 76 -18.50 0.40 -8.08
C PRO A 76 -18.94 1.59 -8.95
N LYS A 77 -18.89 1.41 -10.27
CA LYS A 77 -19.33 2.41 -11.26
C LYS A 77 -20.73 2.03 -11.81
N PRO A 78 -21.75 2.89 -11.71
CA PRO A 78 -23.11 2.57 -12.17
C PRO A 78 -23.21 2.13 -13.64
N THR A 79 -22.33 2.62 -14.52
CA THR A 79 -22.30 2.19 -15.92
C THR A 79 -22.01 0.69 -16.07
N HIS A 80 -21.37 0.05 -15.10
CA HIS A 80 -21.10 -1.40 -15.09
C HIS A 80 -22.25 -2.23 -14.48
N MET A 81 -23.37 -1.60 -14.14
CA MET A 81 -24.59 -2.27 -13.62
C MET A 81 -25.74 -2.28 -14.63
N ILE A 82 -25.53 -1.74 -15.83
CA ILE A 82 -26.53 -1.75 -16.90
C ILE A 82 -26.88 -3.21 -17.24
N GLY A 83 -28.15 -3.48 -17.44
CA GLY A 83 -28.66 -4.81 -17.79
C GLY A 83 -29.86 -4.71 -18.72
N GLY A 84 -30.22 -5.83 -19.36
CA GLY A 84 -31.40 -5.92 -20.22
C GLY A 84 -31.32 -5.10 -21.51
N TYR A 85 -30.11 -4.72 -21.95
CA TYR A 85 -29.93 -3.86 -23.12
C TYR A 85 -28.93 -4.45 -24.13
N ALA A 86 -29.36 -5.51 -24.82
CA ALA A 86 -28.60 -6.22 -25.85
C ALA A 86 -27.17 -6.57 -25.39
N GLN A 87 -26.14 -5.88 -25.89
CA GLN A 87 -24.74 -6.08 -25.48
C GLN A 87 -24.47 -5.72 -24.01
N LEU A 88 -25.31 -4.88 -23.40
CA LEU A 88 -25.29 -4.56 -21.97
C LEU A 88 -26.30 -5.45 -21.23
N ALA A 89 -26.04 -6.75 -21.24
CA ALA A 89 -26.79 -7.75 -20.49
C ALA A 89 -25.83 -8.57 -19.61
N TYR A 90 -26.34 -9.04 -18.48
CA TYR A 90 -25.56 -9.84 -17.56
C TYR A 90 -25.19 -11.20 -18.16
N GLY A 91 -23.98 -11.65 -17.87
CA GLY A 91 -23.51 -13.01 -18.09
C GLY A 91 -22.37 -13.28 -17.12
N PHE A 92 -22.24 -14.52 -16.65
CA PHE A 92 -21.21 -14.86 -15.68
C PHE A 92 -19.81 -14.55 -16.24
N ASN A 93 -19.09 -13.64 -15.57
CA ASN A 93 -17.81 -13.06 -16.00
C ASN A 93 -17.83 -12.24 -17.32
N TYR A 94 -19.02 -11.98 -17.89
CA TYR A 94 -19.18 -11.16 -19.10
C TYR A 94 -19.42 -9.67 -18.77
N TYR A 95 -20.31 -9.38 -17.83
CA TYR A 95 -20.67 -8.01 -17.46
C TYR A 95 -20.90 -7.87 -15.95
N GLY A 96 -20.46 -6.74 -15.37
CA GLY A 96 -20.62 -6.47 -13.94
C GLY A 96 -19.62 -5.43 -13.44
N THR A 97 -19.81 -5.00 -12.18
CA THR A 97 -18.90 -4.06 -11.51
C THR A 97 -17.49 -4.64 -11.40
N VAL A 98 -16.47 -3.78 -11.50
CA VAL A 98 -15.05 -4.16 -11.49
C VAL A 98 -14.35 -3.66 -10.24
N GLY A 99 -13.29 -4.34 -9.81
CA GLY A 99 -12.43 -3.94 -8.68
C GLY A 99 -11.34 -2.95 -9.09
N SER A 100 -11.71 -1.77 -9.60
CA SER A 100 -10.76 -0.69 -9.92
C SER A 100 -10.01 -0.22 -8.67
N ASN A 101 -8.72 0.07 -8.80
CA ASN A 101 -7.84 0.32 -7.63
C ASN A 101 -6.68 1.32 -7.88
N ARG A 102 -6.55 1.90 -9.08
CA ARG A 102 -5.37 2.73 -9.43
C ARG A 102 -5.52 4.20 -9.07
N ASP A 103 -6.75 4.64 -8.84
CA ASP A 103 -7.10 6.00 -8.42
C ASP A 103 -6.84 6.24 -6.92
N GLU A 104 -6.42 5.20 -6.18
CA GLU A 104 -6.21 5.27 -4.73
C GLU A 104 -5.00 6.15 -4.38
N PHE A 105 -5.17 6.99 -3.36
CA PHE A 105 -4.10 7.79 -2.78
C PHE A 105 -3.81 7.34 -1.36
N ILE A 106 -2.54 7.45 -0.98
CA ILE A 106 -2.05 7.07 0.33
C ILE A 106 -1.09 8.12 0.87
N MET A 107 -0.98 8.18 2.19
CA MET A 107 0.12 8.84 2.88
C MET A 107 1.27 7.85 3.03
N ILE A 108 2.49 8.28 2.73
CA ILE A 108 3.71 7.51 2.96
C ILE A 108 4.56 8.23 4.00
N ARG A 109 5.09 7.50 4.98
CA ARG A 109 6.08 8.00 5.93
C ARG A 109 7.15 6.96 6.25
N LYS A 110 8.33 7.42 6.66
CA LYS A 110 9.33 6.57 7.31
C LYS A 110 8.79 6.08 8.65
N MET A 111 8.97 4.78 8.93
CA MET A 111 8.63 4.21 10.25
C MET A 111 9.68 4.62 11.28
N LYS A 112 9.25 4.78 12.53
CA LYS A 112 10.15 5.01 13.66
C LYS A 112 10.40 3.72 14.45
N ASN A 113 9.36 3.06 14.93
CA ASN A 113 9.47 1.84 15.72
C ASN A 113 9.12 0.61 14.88
N ILE A 114 10.02 -0.36 14.84
CA ILE A 114 9.88 -1.62 14.12
C ILE A 114 9.67 -2.70 15.15
N ASN A 115 8.42 -2.81 15.59
CA ASN A 115 8.01 -3.79 16.58
C ASN A 115 7.49 -5.04 15.87
N TRP A 116 8.09 -6.19 16.13
CA TRP A 116 7.73 -7.44 15.45
C TRP A 116 6.52 -8.13 16.06
N LEU A 117 6.05 -7.72 17.24
CA LEU A 117 4.86 -8.27 17.89
C LEU A 117 4.91 -9.81 18.03
N ASP A 118 6.10 -10.34 18.31
CA ASP A 118 6.38 -11.79 18.42
C ASP A 118 7.07 -12.16 19.74
N ASP A 119 7.19 -11.21 20.67
CA ASP A 119 7.82 -11.37 22.00
C ASP A 119 9.29 -11.85 21.96
N GLU A 120 9.97 -11.74 20.82
CA GLU A 120 11.36 -12.21 20.68
C GLU A 120 12.40 -11.20 21.17
N GLY A 121 11.99 -9.97 21.52
CA GLY A 121 12.88 -8.92 22.03
C GLY A 121 13.89 -8.40 21.01
N ARG A 122 13.60 -8.57 19.71
CA ARG A 122 14.47 -8.15 18.60
C ARG A 122 14.00 -6.89 17.89
N ASP A 123 13.12 -6.11 18.51
CA ASP A 123 12.55 -4.88 17.94
C ASP A 123 13.64 -3.83 17.66
N GLN A 124 13.39 -2.98 16.65
CA GLN A 124 14.34 -1.95 16.23
C GLN A 124 13.72 -0.55 16.22
N VAL A 125 14.58 0.47 16.29
CA VAL A 125 14.19 1.88 16.11
C VAL A 125 14.98 2.46 14.94
N GLN A 126 14.27 3.03 13.97
CA GLN A 126 14.83 3.80 12.88
C GLN A 126 14.97 5.26 13.30
N GLU A 127 16.20 5.68 13.55
CA GLU A 127 16.50 7.07 13.86
C GLU A 127 16.38 7.97 12.62
N ALA A 128 15.96 9.22 12.85
CA ALA A 128 16.04 10.25 11.84
C ALA A 128 17.52 10.55 11.56
N LYS A 129 17.90 10.59 10.29
CA LYS A 129 19.24 11.04 9.92
C LYS A 129 19.34 12.55 10.18
N LYS A 130 20.42 12.97 10.83
CA LYS A 130 20.78 14.39 11.02
C LYS A 130 21.15 15.03 9.69
#